data_AF-A0A2D4ICJ0-F1
#
_entry.id   AF-A0A2D4ICJ0-F1
#
_cell.length_a   1.000
_cell.length_b   1.000
_cell.length_c   1.000
_cell.angle_alpha   90.00
_cell.angle_beta   90.00
_cell.angle_gamma   90.00
#
_symmetry.space_group_name_H-M   'P 1'
#
loop_
_entity.id
_entity.type
_entity.pdbx_description
1 polymer ?
#
loop_
_entity_poly.entity_id
_entity_poly.type
_entity_poly.pdbx_seq_one_letter_code
_entity_poly.pdbx_strand_id
1 'polypeptide(L)'
;EEVQSMSFDHIDISGIIDAYMTLANFCDSHLRKEEQNSADVNTEDLQIFPAIVVEKVIKALKLNSNEARLKFPRLLQIVETYPEMILGLMAQEISSVPCWQFIGWISQLMAMLDKNEAPAVQHIVEEIASSYPQAIVYPFMISSESFSFPETAIGHKNKEFVKRVKNKLYKGGVIQDFVHSLEQLSNPAMLFKDWFEDVRNELGKTKKNTNNIQQLYDGMYQNLGNLEAPGLGWFRKQFIKEFGKELDNHFGKGGSKLLGMNASVFSKVALSLFAKMKKCEKEPGNLKECSPWMSEFKPEFLRTELEIPGQYDGKGKPLPEYHAKISGFDERIKVMQSIRKPKRIVIRGNDEREYPFLVKGGEDLRQDQRIEQLFEVMNNVLSRDAACSQRNMQIKTYQVIPMTSRLGLIEWLENTYTLKEFLLKNMSEQEKNCYNSPKGPCADYNDWLCKMGERDGPERYMTMFKRASRTETVMSFQRRENHVPEDLLRKAFV
;
A
#
# COMPACT_ATOMS: atom_id res chain seq x y z
N GLU A 1 50.96 0.98 36.72
CA GLU A 1 49.50 1.11 36.75
C GLU A 1 48.96 0.42 35.51
N GLU A 2 48.63 -0.87 35.67
CA GLU A 2 47.92 -1.65 34.66
C GLU A 2 46.48 -1.15 34.62
N VAL A 3 46.08 -0.55 33.50
CA VAL A 3 44.67 -0.27 33.21
C VAL A 3 44.01 -1.62 32.95
N GLN A 4 43.38 -2.18 33.98
CA GLN A 4 42.51 -3.33 33.86
C GLN A 4 41.42 -3.00 32.82
N SER A 5 41.48 -3.69 31.68
CA SER A 5 40.38 -3.78 30.74
C SER A 5 39.17 -4.36 31.48
N MET A 6 38.19 -3.51 31.80
CA MET A 6 36.90 -4.02 32.28
C MET A 6 36.29 -4.89 31.19
N SER A 7 36.18 -6.19 31.46
CA SER A 7 35.44 -7.14 30.63
C SER A 7 33.98 -6.66 30.52
N PHE A 8 33.51 -6.46 29.30
CA PHE A 8 32.12 -6.07 28.99
C PHE A 8 31.07 -7.15 29.35
N ASP A 9 31.46 -8.25 30.01
CA ASP A 9 30.64 -9.44 30.27
C ASP A 9 29.55 -9.25 31.35
N HIS A 10 29.42 -8.06 31.95
CA HIS A 10 28.48 -7.81 33.07
C HIS A 10 27.59 -6.57 32.91
N ILE A 11 27.46 -6.00 31.72
CA ILE A 11 26.56 -4.87 31.51
C ILE A 11 25.12 -5.40 31.35
N ASP A 12 24.24 -5.04 32.29
CA ASP A 12 22.79 -5.29 32.17
C ASP A 12 22.19 -4.38 31.09
N ILE A 13 22.31 -4.81 29.85
CA ILE A 13 21.78 -4.09 28.68
C ILE A 13 20.26 -3.94 28.79
N SER A 14 19.55 -4.94 29.34
CA SER A 14 18.10 -4.89 29.49
C SER A 14 17.70 -3.78 30.46
N GLY A 15 18.31 -3.75 31.65
CA GLY A 15 18.05 -2.71 32.65
C GLY A 15 18.39 -1.31 32.16
N ILE A 16 19.44 -1.16 31.34
CA ILE A 16 19.79 0.12 30.71
C ILE A 16 18.72 0.55 29.68
N ILE A 17 18.26 -0.37 28.83
CA ILE A 17 17.17 -0.09 27.87
C ILE A 17 15.91 0.32 28.63
N ASP A 18 15.56 -0.41 29.68
CA ASP A 18 14.36 -0.14 30.49
C ASP A 18 14.45 1.24 31.15
N ALA A 19 15.61 1.63 31.68
CA ALA A 19 15.83 2.96 32.24
C ALA A 19 15.66 4.06 31.18
N TYR A 20 16.26 3.89 29.99
CA TYR A 20 16.11 4.85 28.89
C TYR A 20 14.67 4.97 28.41
N MET A 21 13.99 3.85 28.19
CA MET A 21 12.62 3.83 27.69
C MET A 21 11.63 4.33 28.73
N THR A 22 11.84 4.05 30.02
CA THR A 22 10.98 4.58 31.09
C THR A 22 11.02 6.10 31.14
N LEU A 23 12.22 6.70 31.12
CA LEU A 23 12.35 8.16 31.09
C LEU A 23 11.80 8.76 29.80
N ALA A 24 12.09 8.17 28.65
CA ALA A 24 11.57 8.64 27.36
C ALA A 24 10.03 8.58 27.32
N ASN A 25 9.43 7.50 27.82
CA ASN A 25 7.98 7.34 27.88
C ASN A 25 7.32 8.34 28.84
N PHE A 26 7.95 8.61 29.98
CA PHE A 26 7.50 9.64 30.91
C PHE A 26 7.46 11.01 30.20
N CYS A 27 8.57 11.47 29.63
CA CYS A 27 8.64 12.75 28.92
C CYS A 27 7.68 12.79 27.72
N ASP A 28 7.61 11.73 26.91
CA ASP A 28 6.67 11.66 25.76
C ASP A 28 5.21 11.76 26.21
N SER A 29 4.85 11.16 27.34
CA SER A 29 3.49 11.24 27.87
C SER A 29 3.09 12.68 28.25
N HIS A 30 4.04 13.49 28.74
CA HIS A 30 3.80 14.90 29.05
C HIS A 30 3.70 15.75 27.78
N LEU A 31 4.58 15.53 26.81
CA LEU A 31 4.49 16.19 25.49
C LEU A 31 3.14 15.92 24.82
N ARG A 32 2.64 14.67 24.90
CA ARG A 32 1.31 14.33 24.36
C ARG A 32 0.15 15.01 25.08
N LYS A 33 0.25 15.21 26.40
CA LYS A 33 -0.78 15.92 27.17
C LYS A 33 -0.84 17.39 26.80
N GLU A 34 0.32 18.01 26.56
CA GLU A 34 0.43 19.38 26.06
C GLU A 34 -0.19 19.51 24.66
N GLU A 35 0.14 18.61 23.73
CA GLU A 35 -0.47 18.55 22.39
C GLU A 35 -2.01 18.43 22.43
N GLN A 36 -2.55 17.82 23.49
CA GLN A 36 -3.99 17.65 23.72
C GLN A 36 -4.63 18.80 24.52
N ASN A 37 -3.90 19.89 24.83
CA ASN A 37 -4.33 21.01 25.67
C ASN A 37 -4.88 20.57 27.04
N SER A 38 -4.34 19.48 27.60
CA SER A 38 -4.89 18.80 28.78
C SER A 38 -4.04 18.94 30.03
N ALA A 39 -3.00 19.78 30.01
CA ALA A 39 -1.93 19.76 30.99
C ALA A 39 -1.64 21.15 31.61
N ASP A 40 -1.61 21.20 32.95
CA ASP A 40 -0.85 22.19 33.73
C ASP A 40 0.58 21.65 33.91
N VAL A 41 1.42 21.78 32.88
CA VAL A 41 2.84 21.36 32.96
C VAL A 41 3.72 22.61 33.01
N ASN A 42 4.74 22.56 33.85
CA ASN A 42 5.72 23.64 33.97
C ASN A 42 6.41 23.90 32.61
N THR A 43 6.40 25.14 32.16
CA THR A 43 6.92 25.58 30.86
C THR A 43 8.42 25.30 30.70
N GLU A 44 9.17 25.29 31.80
CA GLU A 44 10.62 24.99 31.78
C GLU A 44 10.91 23.52 31.45
N ASP A 45 10.10 22.59 31.96
CA ASP A 45 10.27 21.16 31.72
C ASP A 45 9.96 20.78 30.26
N LEU A 46 8.95 21.44 29.67
CA LEU A 46 8.52 21.23 28.29
C LEU A 46 9.60 21.63 27.27
N GLN A 47 10.50 22.55 27.61
CA GLN A 47 11.62 22.91 26.75
C GLN A 47 12.69 21.82 26.67
N ILE A 48 12.84 20.99 27.71
CA ILE A 48 13.92 20.00 27.80
C ILE A 48 13.45 18.60 27.34
N PHE A 49 12.17 18.29 27.54
CA PHE A 49 11.59 16.98 27.23
C PHE A 49 11.83 16.50 25.78
N PRO A 50 11.69 17.32 24.73
CA PRO A 50 11.92 16.86 23.36
C PRO A 50 13.35 16.31 23.16
N ALA A 51 14.36 16.98 23.74
CA ALA A 51 15.75 16.57 23.63
C ALA A 51 16.01 15.25 24.39
N ILE A 52 15.45 15.11 25.60
CA ILE A 52 15.55 13.89 26.40
C ILE A 52 14.93 12.70 25.64
N VAL A 53 13.72 12.86 25.10
CA VAL A 53 13.04 11.78 24.36
C VAL A 53 13.90 11.31 23.19
N VAL A 54 14.39 12.24 22.38
CA VAL A 54 15.23 11.92 21.21
C VAL A 54 16.51 11.22 21.62
N GLU A 55 17.24 11.75 22.60
CA GLU A 55 18.50 11.17 23.07
C GLU A 55 18.31 9.76 23.65
N LYS A 56 17.33 9.58 24.54
CA LYS A 56 17.15 8.29 25.23
C LYS A 56 16.58 7.21 24.30
N VAL A 57 15.65 7.56 23.41
CA VAL A 57 15.15 6.59 22.41
C VAL A 57 16.26 6.19 21.44
N ILE A 58 17.09 7.13 20.96
CA ILE A 58 18.22 6.81 20.08
C ILE A 58 19.27 5.94 20.81
N LYS A 59 19.58 6.22 22.08
CA LYS A 59 20.45 5.34 22.87
C LYS A 59 19.88 3.93 23.05
N ALA A 60 18.58 3.80 23.28
CA ALA A 60 17.90 2.50 23.33
C ALA A 60 17.89 1.78 21.96
N LEU A 61 17.79 2.52 20.84
CA LEU A 61 17.95 1.96 19.49
C LEU A 61 19.35 1.37 19.28
N LYS A 62 20.42 2.05 19.70
CA LYS A 62 21.81 1.54 19.61
C LYS A 62 21.96 0.19 20.34
N LEU A 63 21.18 -0.03 21.38
CA LEU A 63 21.14 -1.28 22.17
C LEU A 63 20.12 -2.31 21.62
N ASN A 64 19.58 -2.11 20.41
CA ASN A 64 18.64 -3.00 19.74
C ASN A 64 17.28 -3.16 20.47
N SER A 65 16.78 -2.08 21.10
CA SER A 65 15.45 -2.09 21.72
C SER A 65 14.33 -2.13 20.68
N ASN A 66 13.48 -3.16 20.74
CA ASN A 66 12.28 -3.26 19.90
C ASN A 66 11.25 -2.16 20.22
N GLU A 67 11.11 -1.77 21.50
CA GLU A 67 10.19 -0.69 21.88
C GLU A 67 10.64 0.65 21.31
N ALA A 68 11.94 0.96 21.40
CA ALA A 68 12.52 2.16 20.81
C ALA A 68 12.32 2.16 19.28
N ARG A 69 12.54 1.01 18.63
CA ARG A 69 12.30 0.84 17.19
C ARG A 69 10.85 1.11 16.83
N LEU A 70 9.87 0.58 17.58
CA LEU A 70 8.46 0.84 17.31
C LEU A 70 8.05 2.30 17.55
N LYS A 71 8.72 3.00 18.46
CA LYS A 71 8.46 4.41 18.78
C LYS A 71 9.23 5.40 17.90
N PHE A 72 10.12 4.93 17.02
CA PHE A 72 10.94 5.81 16.16
C PHE A 72 10.13 6.88 15.39
N PRO A 73 8.96 6.59 14.78
CA PRO A 73 8.18 7.62 14.09
C PRO A 73 7.76 8.80 14.98
N ARG A 74 7.69 8.61 16.30
CA ARG A 74 7.45 9.71 17.24
C ARG A 74 8.60 10.72 17.24
N LEU A 75 9.83 10.29 17.04
CA LEU A 75 10.97 11.21 16.93
C LEU A 75 10.87 12.08 15.68
N LEU A 76 10.35 11.53 14.57
CA LEU A 76 10.09 12.29 13.35
C LEU A 76 9.05 13.40 13.58
N GLN A 77 8.01 13.12 14.37
CA GLN A 77 7.04 14.14 14.76
C GLN A 77 7.67 15.20 15.68
N ILE A 78 8.52 14.80 16.63
CA ILE A 78 9.18 15.71 17.57
C ILE A 78 10.12 16.66 16.82
N VAL A 79 10.90 16.19 15.84
CA VAL A 79 11.78 17.07 15.06
C VAL A 79 10.99 18.03 14.17
N GLU A 80 9.82 17.62 13.65
CA GLU A 80 8.93 18.51 12.89
C GLU A 80 8.30 19.59 13.79
N THR A 81 8.03 19.26 15.06
CA THR A 81 7.39 20.19 16.01
C THR A 81 8.41 21.15 16.66
N TYR A 82 9.62 20.68 16.95
CA TYR A 82 10.67 21.43 17.63
C TYR A 82 11.99 21.46 16.83
N PRO A 83 11.98 21.96 15.58
CA PRO A 83 13.12 21.80 14.65
C PRO A 83 14.38 22.54 15.12
N GLU A 84 14.25 23.73 15.71
CA GLU A 84 15.39 24.57 16.11
C GLU A 84 16.30 23.87 17.13
N MET A 85 15.71 23.13 18.07
CA MET A 85 16.44 22.43 19.12
C MET A 85 16.86 21.01 18.70
N ILE A 86 15.99 20.32 17.95
CA ILE A 86 16.12 18.86 17.77
C ILE A 86 16.85 18.48 16.47
N LEU A 87 16.77 19.29 15.41
CA LEU A 87 17.29 18.90 14.10
C LEU A 87 18.77 18.51 14.13
N GLY A 88 19.61 19.34 14.76
CA GLY A 88 21.05 19.07 14.90
C GLY A 88 21.34 17.85 15.78
N LEU A 89 20.67 17.76 16.94
CA LEU A 89 20.80 16.65 17.88
C LEU A 89 20.44 15.32 17.21
N MET A 90 19.30 15.28 16.52
CA MET A 90 18.82 14.08 15.84
C MET A 90 19.76 13.67 14.71
N ALA A 91 20.17 14.60 13.85
CA ALA A 91 21.09 14.31 12.74
C ALA A 91 22.43 13.72 13.23
N GLN A 92 22.96 14.23 14.35
CA GLN A 92 24.18 13.73 14.95
C GLN A 92 24.00 12.35 15.59
N GLU A 93 23.04 12.20 16.50
CA GLU A 93 22.89 10.97 17.29
C GLU A 93 22.49 9.76 16.43
N ILE A 94 21.61 9.98 15.45
CA ILE A 94 21.05 8.91 14.64
C ILE A 94 22.08 8.27 13.70
N SER A 95 23.14 9.00 13.32
CA SER A 95 24.23 8.52 12.45
C SER A 95 25.01 7.34 13.05
N SER A 96 24.91 7.15 14.37
CA SER A 96 25.57 6.05 15.09
C SER A 96 24.68 4.82 15.32
N VAL A 97 23.41 4.88 14.90
CA VAL A 97 22.49 3.73 14.95
C VAL A 97 22.63 2.93 13.67
N PRO A 98 22.70 1.59 13.72
CA PRO A 98 22.71 0.77 12.53
C PRO A 98 21.49 1.03 11.63
N CYS A 99 21.72 1.42 10.37
CA CYS A 99 20.66 1.90 9.48
C CYS A 99 19.53 0.89 9.22
N TRP A 100 19.80 -0.41 9.35
CA TRP A 100 18.80 -1.47 9.15
C TRP A 100 17.63 -1.40 10.13
N GLN A 101 17.81 -0.79 11.31
CA GLN A 101 16.73 -0.64 12.30
C GLN A 101 15.59 0.26 11.80
N PHE A 102 15.86 1.10 10.81
CA PHE A 102 14.87 2.02 10.26
C PHE A 102 14.09 1.43 9.07
N ILE A 103 14.38 0.19 8.65
CA ILE A 103 13.72 -0.44 7.49
C ILE A 103 12.19 -0.47 7.65
N GLY A 104 11.69 -0.83 8.84
CA GLY A 104 10.24 -0.84 9.11
C GLY A 104 9.54 0.52 8.95
N TRP A 105 10.32 1.61 8.94
CA TRP A 105 9.85 3.00 8.89
C TRP A 105 10.38 3.77 7.67
N ILE A 106 10.91 3.09 6.64
CA ILE A 106 11.48 3.76 5.46
C ILE A 106 10.48 4.74 4.83
N SER A 107 9.20 4.37 4.68
CA SER A 107 8.25 5.28 4.02
C SER A 107 7.97 6.54 4.85
N GLN A 108 8.12 6.50 6.18
CA GLN A 108 8.09 7.70 7.03
C GLN A 108 9.35 8.55 6.85
N LEU A 109 10.52 7.93 6.69
CA LEU A 109 11.75 8.65 6.34
C LEU A 109 11.62 9.33 4.98
N MET A 110 11.06 8.65 3.98
CA MET A 110 10.90 9.20 2.63
C MET A 110 10.00 10.43 2.62
N ALA A 111 8.92 10.42 3.41
CA ALA A 111 7.98 11.53 3.52
C ALA A 111 8.58 12.80 4.17
N MET A 112 9.78 12.73 4.71
CA MET A 112 10.50 13.89 5.26
C MET A 112 11.45 14.54 4.24
N LEU A 113 11.77 13.87 3.12
CA LEU A 113 12.86 14.28 2.24
C LEU A 113 12.61 15.57 1.47
N ASP A 114 11.35 15.97 1.29
CA ASP A 114 10.97 17.23 0.65
C ASP A 114 10.70 18.37 1.64
N LYS A 115 10.71 18.09 2.94
CA LYS A 115 10.54 19.07 4.02
C LYS A 115 11.86 19.76 4.40
N ASN A 116 11.78 20.82 5.21
CA ASN A 116 12.98 21.55 5.69
C ASN A 116 13.82 20.71 6.66
N GLU A 117 13.19 19.79 7.39
CA GLU A 117 13.77 18.91 8.41
C GLU A 117 14.43 17.67 7.81
N ALA A 118 14.42 17.51 6.47
CA ALA A 118 15.07 16.40 5.77
C ALA A 118 16.52 16.10 6.23
N PRO A 119 17.38 17.09 6.59
CA PRO A 119 18.72 16.81 7.08
C PRO A 119 18.78 15.86 8.28
N ALA A 120 17.71 15.75 9.08
CA ALA A 120 17.62 14.80 10.19
C ALA A 120 17.79 13.34 9.76
N VAL A 121 17.35 12.99 8.54
CA VAL A 121 17.23 11.60 8.07
C VAL A 121 18.08 11.29 6.83
N GLN A 122 18.63 12.29 6.15
CA GLN A 122 19.37 12.12 4.90
C GLN A 122 20.54 11.14 5.00
N HIS A 123 21.29 11.17 6.11
CA HIS A 123 22.40 10.23 6.32
C HIS A 123 21.93 8.77 6.27
N ILE A 124 20.89 8.45 7.03
CA ILE A 124 20.33 7.10 7.10
C ILE A 124 19.77 6.68 5.75
N VAL A 125 19.07 7.58 5.06
CA VAL A 125 18.51 7.28 3.74
C VAL A 125 19.62 6.94 2.74
N GLU A 126 20.71 7.68 2.74
CA GLU A 126 21.87 7.40 1.88
C GLU A 126 22.55 6.07 2.27
N GLU A 127 22.64 5.76 3.58
CA GLU A 127 23.21 4.50 4.07
C GLU A 127 22.34 3.30 3.67
N ILE A 128 21.02 3.35 3.88
CA ILE A 128 20.07 2.32 3.44
C ILE A 128 20.13 2.17 1.92
N ALA A 129 20.16 3.26 1.15
CA ALA A 129 20.28 3.20 -0.30
C ALA A 129 21.60 2.58 -0.78
N SER A 130 22.64 2.60 0.06
CA SER A 130 23.93 1.96 -0.23
C SER A 130 23.94 0.49 0.14
N SER A 131 23.46 0.15 1.33
CA SER A 131 23.56 -1.19 1.92
C SER A 131 22.40 -2.09 1.54
N TYR A 132 21.19 -1.53 1.38
CA TYR A 132 19.94 -2.25 1.17
C TYR A 132 19.07 -1.58 0.08
N PRO A 133 19.58 -1.38 -1.15
CA PRO A 133 18.89 -0.62 -2.19
C PRO A 133 17.50 -1.17 -2.55
N GLN A 134 17.30 -2.50 -2.51
CA GLN A 134 16.01 -3.12 -2.82
C GLN A 134 14.97 -2.96 -1.71
N ALA A 135 15.38 -2.62 -0.48
CA ALA A 135 14.45 -2.32 0.62
C ALA A 135 13.80 -0.93 0.47
N ILE A 136 14.54 0.02 -0.10
CA ILE A 136 14.13 1.44 -0.18
C ILE A 136 13.53 1.83 -1.52
N VAL A 137 13.78 1.07 -2.59
CA VAL A 137 13.40 1.45 -3.96
C VAL A 137 11.89 1.70 -4.12
N TYR A 138 11.03 0.83 -3.60
CA TYR A 138 9.58 0.98 -3.74
C TYR A 138 9.03 2.15 -2.89
N PRO A 139 9.36 2.27 -1.59
CA PRO A 139 9.00 3.47 -0.82
C PRO A 139 9.49 4.78 -1.46
N PHE A 140 10.69 4.77 -2.05
CA PHE A 140 11.26 5.91 -2.75
C PHE A 140 10.46 6.23 -4.02
N MET A 141 10.14 5.24 -4.85
CA MET A 141 9.30 5.41 -6.05
C MET A 141 8.00 6.13 -5.69
N ILE A 142 7.25 5.60 -4.72
CA ILE A 142 5.96 6.15 -4.29
C ILE A 142 6.09 7.60 -3.80
N SER A 143 7.08 7.88 -2.95
CA SER A 143 7.25 9.21 -2.37
C SER A 143 7.71 10.23 -3.42
N SER A 144 8.54 9.78 -4.37
CA SER A 144 9.08 10.63 -5.44
C SER A 144 8.05 11.14 -6.43
N GLU A 145 6.88 10.51 -6.50
CA GLU A 145 5.75 10.97 -7.33
C GLU A 145 5.12 12.26 -6.80
N SER A 146 5.27 12.55 -5.50
CA SER A 146 4.56 13.65 -4.81
C SER A 146 5.46 14.71 -4.19
N PHE A 147 6.80 14.57 -4.28
CA PHE A 147 7.72 15.52 -3.63
C PHE A 147 7.54 16.95 -4.12
N SER A 148 7.47 17.88 -3.15
CA SER A 148 7.41 19.32 -3.41
C SER A 148 8.47 20.03 -2.58
N PHE A 149 9.50 20.55 -3.25
CA PHE A 149 10.61 21.21 -2.57
C PHE A 149 10.36 22.73 -2.47
N PRO A 150 10.59 23.35 -1.31
CA PRO A 150 10.51 24.80 -1.18
C PRO A 150 11.63 25.49 -1.99
N GLU A 151 11.35 26.67 -2.52
CA GLU A 151 12.33 27.52 -3.23
C GLU A 151 13.27 28.25 -2.23
N THR A 152 13.93 27.46 -1.39
CA THR A 152 14.90 27.91 -0.39
C THR A 152 16.25 27.21 -0.63
N ALA A 153 17.33 27.74 -0.05
CA ALA A 153 18.65 27.10 -0.14
C ALA A 153 18.64 25.65 0.38
N ILE A 154 17.85 25.37 1.42
CA ILE A 154 17.66 24.02 1.98
C ILE A 154 16.88 23.15 1.00
N GLY A 155 15.78 23.66 0.44
CA GLY A 155 14.97 22.92 -0.53
C GLY A 155 15.75 22.52 -1.79
N HIS A 156 16.62 23.40 -2.30
CA HIS A 156 17.51 23.06 -3.42
C HIS A 156 18.49 21.94 -3.07
N LYS A 157 19.12 21.98 -1.88
CA LYS A 157 20.01 20.90 -1.40
C LYS A 157 19.26 19.57 -1.25
N ASN A 158 18.04 19.61 -0.72
CA ASN A 158 17.20 18.42 -0.55
C ASN A 158 16.81 17.81 -1.91
N LYS A 159 16.49 18.66 -2.90
CA LYS A 159 16.21 18.22 -4.27
C LYS A 159 17.42 17.56 -4.93
N GLU A 160 18.62 18.11 -4.73
CA GLU A 160 19.86 17.51 -5.21
C GLU A 160 20.16 16.16 -4.53
N PHE A 161 19.93 16.07 -3.21
CA PHE A 161 20.02 14.82 -2.46
C PHE A 161 19.10 13.75 -3.04
N VAL A 162 17.82 14.06 -3.20
CA VAL A 162 16.82 13.12 -3.76
C VAL A 162 17.20 12.69 -5.18
N LYS A 163 17.70 13.61 -6.01
CA LYS A 163 18.19 13.30 -7.37
C LYS A 163 19.38 12.32 -7.33
N ARG A 164 20.31 12.49 -6.39
CA ARG A 164 21.46 11.59 -6.21
C ARG A 164 21.01 10.19 -5.79
N VAL A 165 20.12 10.09 -4.81
CA VAL A 165 19.53 8.81 -4.36
C VAL A 165 18.79 8.13 -5.51
N LYS A 166 17.98 8.88 -6.28
CA LYS A 166 17.27 8.36 -7.46
C LYS A 166 18.24 7.72 -8.47
N ASN A 167 19.30 8.42 -8.82
CA ASN A 167 20.29 7.93 -9.80
C ASN A 167 21.00 6.66 -9.30
N LYS A 168 21.21 6.55 -7.99
CA LYS A 168 21.82 5.38 -7.35
C LYS A 168 20.89 4.16 -7.39
N LEU A 169 19.64 4.34 -6.97
CA LEU A 169 18.64 3.28 -6.91
C LEU A 169 18.22 2.79 -8.29
N TYR A 170 18.19 3.68 -9.28
CA TYR A 170 17.68 3.34 -10.63
C TYR A 170 18.79 2.88 -11.57
N LYS A 171 19.99 2.62 -11.03
CA LYS A 171 21.12 2.11 -11.79
C LYS A 171 20.76 0.74 -12.38
N GLY A 172 20.83 0.64 -13.71
CA GLY A 172 20.59 -0.61 -14.44
C GLY A 172 19.14 -0.84 -14.91
N GLY A 173 18.17 -0.03 -14.48
CA GLY A 173 16.80 -0.04 -15.04
C GLY A 173 15.90 -1.25 -14.70
N VAL A 174 16.48 -2.35 -14.19
CA VAL A 174 15.77 -3.64 -14.03
C VAL A 174 14.54 -3.54 -13.12
N ILE A 175 14.61 -2.76 -12.03
CA ILE A 175 13.48 -2.60 -11.11
C ILE A 175 12.36 -1.79 -11.78
N GLN A 176 12.71 -0.78 -12.58
CA GLN A 176 11.73 0.01 -13.35
C GLN A 176 11.08 -0.87 -14.42
N ASP A 177 11.86 -1.69 -15.12
CA ASP A 177 11.35 -2.65 -16.10
C ASP A 177 10.40 -3.66 -15.44
N PHE A 178 10.74 -4.15 -14.24
CA PHE A 178 9.89 -5.05 -13.47
C PHE A 178 8.56 -4.40 -13.06
N VAL A 179 8.61 -3.20 -12.49
CA VAL A 179 7.39 -2.44 -12.11
C VAL A 179 6.54 -2.15 -13.34
N HIS A 180 7.13 -1.64 -14.42
CA HIS A 180 6.43 -1.37 -15.69
C HIS A 180 5.79 -2.63 -16.28
N SER A 181 6.49 -3.77 -16.17
CA SER A 181 6.00 -5.08 -16.61
C SER A 181 4.81 -5.57 -15.78
N LEU A 182 4.83 -5.34 -14.46
CA LEU A 182 3.70 -5.64 -13.60
C LEU A 182 2.50 -4.73 -13.89
N GLU A 183 2.73 -3.45 -14.23
CA GLU A 183 1.64 -2.56 -14.64
C GLU A 183 0.92 -3.08 -15.89
N GLN A 184 1.61 -3.79 -16.79
CA GLN A 184 1.01 -4.40 -17.99
C GLN A 184 -0.05 -5.47 -17.68
N LEU A 185 0.00 -6.08 -16.50
CA LEU A 185 -1.02 -7.04 -16.03
C LEU A 185 -2.34 -6.36 -15.65
N SER A 186 -2.32 -5.06 -15.40
CA SER A 186 -3.54 -4.30 -15.05
C SER A 186 -4.54 -4.31 -16.20
N ASN A 187 -5.81 -4.37 -15.83
CA ASN A 187 -6.93 -4.39 -16.77
C ASN A 187 -7.08 -3.02 -17.46
N PRO A 188 -7.01 -2.92 -18.80
CA PRO A 188 -6.99 -1.64 -19.50
C PRO A 188 -8.32 -0.88 -19.37
N ALA A 189 -9.46 -1.57 -19.30
CA ALA A 189 -10.75 -0.91 -19.07
C ALA A 189 -10.81 -0.27 -17.67
N MET A 190 -10.23 -0.92 -16.65
CA MET A 190 -10.14 -0.35 -15.31
C MET A 190 -9.17 0.84 -15.25
N LEU A 191 -8.02 0.75 -15.92
CA LEU A 191 -7.10 1.89 -16.04
C LEU A 191 -7.78 3.10 -16.71
N PHE A 192 -8.54 2.87 -17.78
CA PHE A 192 -9.32 3.92 -18.43
C PHE A 192 -10.37 4.52 -17.47
N LYS A 193 -11.03 3.68 -16.67
CA LYS A 193 -11.99 4.14 -15.66
C LYS A 193 -11.32 5.05 -14.63
N ASP A 194 -10.17 4.68 -14.09
CA ASP A 194 -9.44 5.48 -13.11
C ASP A 194 -9.05 6.83 -13.70
N TRP A 195 -8.46 6.83 -14.90
CA TRP A 195 -8.15 8.06 -15.63
C TRP A 195 -9.39 8.93 -15.86
N PHE A 196 -10.51 8.31 -16.27
CA PHE A 196 -11.77 9.01 -16.45
C PHE A 196 -12.22 9.70 -15.16
N GLU A 197 -12.14 9.02 -14.02
CA GLU A 197 -12.54 9.58 -12.72
C GLU A 197 -11.61 10.74 -12.31
N ASP A 198 -10.30 10.61 -12.52
CA ASP A 198 -9.30 11.65 -12.25
C ASP A 198 -9.55 12.91 -13.09
N VAL A 199 -9.75 12.75 -14.40
CA VAL A 199 -10.04 13.86 -15.31
C VAL A 199 -11.39 14.49 -15.00
N ARG A 200 -12.41 13.69 -14.66
CA ARG A 200 -13.72 14.22 -14.24
C ARG A 200 -13.59 15.08 -12.99
N ASN A 201 -12.80 14.64 -12.01
CA ASN A 201 -12.55 15.39 -10.78
C ASN A 201 -11.83 16.71 -11.08
N GLU A 202 -10.82 16.71 -11.95
CA GLU A 202 -10.10 17.93 -12.35
C GLU A 202 -10.99 18.90 -13.15
N LEU A 203 -11.79 18.39 -14.10
CA LEU A 203 -12.74 19.21 -14.87
C LEU A 203 -13.87 19.78 -14.02
N GLY A 204 -14.19 19.14 -12.89
CA GLY A 204 -15.21 19.58 -11.92
C GLY A 204 -14.75 20.69 -10.98
N LYS A 205 -13.44 21.01 -10.91
CA LYS A 205 -12.91 22.07 -10.05
C LYS A 205 -13.31 23.45 -10.58
N THR A 206 -13.48 24.41 -9.66
CA THR A 206 -13.83 25.81 -9.97
C THR A 206 -12.79 26.51 -10.85
N LYS A 207 -11.50 26.20 -10.65
CA LYS A 207 -10.38 26.62 -11.49
C LYS A 207 -9.76 25.41 -12.17
N LYS A 208 -9.95 25.29 -13.48
CA LYS A 208 -9.39 24.21 -14.30
C LYS A 208 -7.87 24.37 -14.41
N ASN A 209 -7.11 23.32 -14.06
CA ASN A 209 -5.68 23.26 -14.34
C ASN A 209 -5.43 22.50 -15.64
N THR A 210 -5.25 23.24 -16.74
CA THR A 210 -5.01 22.66 -18.08
C THR A 210 -3.74 21.82 -18.14
N ASN A 211 -2.70 22.18 -17.39
CA ASN A 211 -1.45 21.43 -17.36
C ASN A 211 -1.64 20.06 -16.71
N ASN A 212 -2.42 19.99 -15.62
CA ASN A 212 -2.74 18.72 -14.97
C ASN A 212 -3.57 17.80 -15.88
N ILE A 213 -4.57 18.35 -16.56
CA ILE A 213 -5.40 17.59 -17.53
C ILE A 213 -4.53 17.02 -18.65
N GLN A 214 -3.57 17.81 -19.16
CA GLN A 214 -2.63 17.34 -20.18
C GLN A 214 -1.76 16.20 -19.65
N GLN A 215 -1.19 16.34 -18.46
CA GLN A 215 -0.37 15.28 -17.84
C GLN A 215 -1.17 13.98 -17.62
N LEU A 216 -2.42 14.08 -17.18
CA LEU A 216 -3.32 12.94 -17.04
C LEU A 216 -3.59 12.28 -18.40
N TYR A 217 -3.83 13.06 -19.45
CA TYR A 217 -4.01 12.54 -20.80
C TYR A 217 -2.76 11.82 -21.30
N ASP A 218 -1.58 12.43 -21.15
CA ASP A 218 -0.32 11.87 -21.62
C ASP A 218 -0.02 10.53 -20.93
N GLY A 219 -0.25 10.43 -19.61
CA GLY A 219 -0.09 9.19 -18.86
C GLY A 219 -1.06 8.08 -19.31
N MET A 220 -2.32 8.43 -19.57
CA MET A 220 -3.28 7.49 -20.14
C MET A 220 -2.87 7.06 -21.55
N TYR A 221 -2.46 8.00 -22.39
CA TYR A 221 -2.10 7.73 -23.78
C TYR A 221 -0.87 6.83 -23.89
N GLN A 222 0.13 7.00 -23.02
CA GLN A 222 1.28 6.09 -22.96
C GLN A 222 0.87 4.64 -22.66
N ASN A 223 -0.16 4.44 -21.84
CA ASN A 223 -0.64 3.11 -21.46
C ASN A 223 -1.67 2.53 -22.44
N LEU A 224 -2.56 3.36 -22.98
CA LEU A 224 -3.78 2.92 -23.66
C LEU A 224 -3.95 3.45 -25.09
N GLY A 225 -3.07 4.33 -25.57
CA GLY A 225 -3.15 4.94 -26.90
C GLY A 225 -1.93 4.72 -27.80
N ASN A 226 -0.73 4.57 -27.22
CA ASN A 226 0.52 4.45 -27.96
C ASN A 226 0.90 2.99 -28.26
N LEU A 227 0.73 2.53 -29.50
CA LEU A 227 1.13 1.16 -29.91
C LEU A 227 2.64 0.91 -29.85
N GLU A 228 3.45 1.96 -29.91
CA GLU A 228 4.92 1.89 -29.91
C GLU A 228 5.50 2.01 -28.50
N ALA A 229 4.67 2.02 -27.45
CA ALA A 229 5.18 2.07 -26.09
C ALA A 229 6.00 0.81 -25.75
N PRO A 230 7.14 0.96 -25.06
CA PRO A 230 8.00 -0.17 -24.73
C PRO A 230 7.31 -1.13 -23.76
N GLY A 231 7.65 -2.41 -23.84
CA GLY A 231 7.15 -3.44 -22.91
C GLY A 231 5.69 -3.86 -23.12
N LEU A 232 4.98 -3.32 -24.11
CA LEU A 232 3.59 -3.68 -24.38
C LEU A 232 3.41 -5.16 -24.79
N GLY A 233 2.65 -5.90 -23.99
CA GLY A 233 2.15 -7.22 -24.31
C GLY A 233 1.05 -7.22 -25.37
N TRP A 234 0.75 -8.42 -25.90
CA TRP A 234 -0.31 -8.63 -26.89
C TRP A 234 -1.68 -8.15 -26.41
N PHE A 235 -2.03 -8.42 -25.16
CA PHE A 235 -3.31 -8.06 -24.55
C PHE A 235 -3.57 -6.54 -24.62
N ARG A 236 -2.57 -5.74 -24.22
CA ARG A 236 -2.67 -4.27 -24.27
C ARG A 236 -2.59 -3.73 -25.70
N LYS A 237 -1.74 -4.31 -26.56
CA LYS A 237 -1.71 -3.97 -28.00
C LYS A 237 -3.06 -4.18 -28.68
N GLN A 238 -3.76 -5.25 -28.36
CA GLN A 238 -5.07 -5.54 -28.92
C GLN A 238 -6.11 -4.50 -28.47
N PHE A 239 -6.10 -4.12 -27.20
CA PHE A 239 -6.93 -3.02 -26.69
C PHE A 239 -6.66 -1.71 -27.43
N ILE A 240 -5.39 -1.32 -27.60
CA ILE A 240 -5.02 -0.07 -28.27
C ILE A 240 -5.46 -0.09 -29.75
N LYS A 241 -5.32 -1.23 -30.45
CA LYS A 241 -5.79 -1.37 -31.84
C LYS A 241 -7.30 -1.17 -31.97
N GLU A 242 -8.07 -1.63 -30.99
CA GLU A 242 -9.52 -1.54 -30.98
C GLU A 242 -10.01 -0.13 -30.60
N PHE A 243 -9.48 0.44 -29.52
CA PHE A 243 -10.01 1.67 -28.92
C PHE A 243 -9.15 2.92 -29.15
N GLY A 244 -7.87 2.80 -29.51
CA GLY A 244 -6.94 3.93 -29.63
C GLY A 244 -7.41 5.00 -30.62
N LYS A 245 -7.94 4.59 -31.78
CA LYS A 245 -8.53 5.53 -32.75
C LYS A 245 -9.79 6.22 -32.21
N GLU A 246 -10.61 5.51 -31.42
CA GLU A 246 -11.82 6.07 -30.82
C GLU A 246 -11.46 7.10 -29.73
N LEU A 247 -10.42 6.83 -28.94
CA LEU A 247 -9.84 7.79 -27.97
C LEU A 247 -9.38 9.07 -28.68
N ASP A 248 -8.59 8.95 -29.75
CA ASP A 248 -8.13 10.10 -30.55
C ASP A 248 -9.31 10.89 -31.16
N ASN A 249 -10.34 10.20 -31.63
CA ASN A 249 -11.51 10.83 -32.22
C ASN A 249 -12.28 11.68 -31.20
N HIS A 250 -12.49 11.16 -30.00
CA HIS A 250 -13.25 11.83 -28.95
C HIS A 250 -12.45 12.92 -28.21
N PHE A 251 -11.20 12.63 -27.84
CA PHE A 251 -10.39 13.52 -27.01
C PHE A 251 -9.41 14.38 -27.81
N GLY A 252 -9.29 14.13 -29.12
CA GLY A 252 -8.35 14.80 -30.01
C GLY A 252 -6.94 14.24 -29.85
N LYS A 253 -6.19 14.19 -30.95
CA LYS A 253 -4.76 13.83 -30.88
C LYS A 253 -4.05 14.73 -29.88
N GLY A 254 -3.27 14.12 -28.99
CA GLY A 254 -2.59 14.82 -27.89
C GLY A 254 -3.51 15.46 -26.86
N GLY A 255 -4.80 15.09 -26.79
CA GLY A 255 -5.74 15.65 -25.80
C GLY A 255 -6.29 17.04 -26.16
N SER A 256 -6.07 17.50 -27.38
CA SER A 256 -6.46 18.84 -27.86
C SER A 256 -7.96 19.18 -27.66
N LYS A 257 -8.87 18.21 -27.83
CA LYS A 257 -10.32 18.43 -27.59
C LYS A 257 -10.66 18.34 -26.10
N LEU A 258 -9.89 17.57 -25.32
CA LEU A 258 -10.14 17.37 -23.90
C LEU A 258 -10.00 18.66 -23.09
N LEU A 259 -8.98 19.47 -23.41
CA LEU A 259 -8.71 20.74 -22.70
C LEU A 259 -9.89 21.73 -22.74
N GLY A 260 -10.66 21.73 -23.83
CA GLY A 260 -11.84 22.58 -24.02
C GLY A 260 -13.16 21.91 -23.62
N MET A 261 -13.15 20.66 -23.15
CA MET A 261 -14.37 19.88 -22.94
C MET A 261 -15.07 20.25 -21.62
N ASN A 262 -16.41 20.22 -21.64
CA ASN A 262 -17.23 20.37 -20.44
C ASN A 262 -17.34 19.04 -19.67
N ALA A 263 -17.35 19.10 -18.34
CA ALA A 263 -17.34 17.91 -17.48
C ALA A 263 -18.53 16.95 -17.73
N SER A 264 -19.72 17.48 -18.01
CA SER A 264 -20.92 16.68 -18.31
C SER A 264 -20.83 15.97 -19.66
N VAL A 265 -20.28 16.63 -20.68
CA VAL A 265 -20.04 16.06 -22.01
C VAL A 265 -18.97 14.98 -21.91
N PHE A 266 -17.86 15.29 -21.26
CA PHE A 266 -16.78 14.34 -20.97
C PHE A 266 -17.30 13.08 -20.29
N SER A 267 -18.08 13.25 -19.21
CA SER A 267 -18.60 12.11 -18.44
C SER A 267 -19.50 11.20 -19.29
N LYS A 268 -20.37 11.77 -20.14
CA LYS A 268 -21.23 10.97 -21.04
C LYS A 268 -20.40 10.17 -22.05
N VAL A 269 -19.41 10.81 -22.67
CA VAL A 269 -18.53 10.16 -23.65
C VAL A 269 -17.71 9.06 -22.99
N ALA A 270 -17.04 9.36 -21.88
CA ALA A 270 -16.21 8.42 -21.15
C ALA A 270 -17.01 7.21 -20.62
N LEU A 271 -18.21 7.42 -20.08
CA LEU A 271 -19.08 6.32 -19.63
C LEU A 271 -19.51 5.41 -20.78
N SER A 272 -19.82 5.99 -21.95
CA SER A 272 -20.15 5.22 -23.15
C SER A 272 -18.97 4.37 -23.62
N LEU A 273 -17.76 4.96 -23.70
CA LEU A 273 -16.54 4.25 -24.06
C LEU A 273 -16.22 3.13 -23.06
N PHE A 274 -16.28 3.43 -21.76
CA PHE A 274 -16.03 2.44 -20.71
C PHE A 274 -17.01 1.25 -20.79
N ALA A 275 -18.29 1.50 -21.06
CA ALA A 275 -19.29 0.46 -21.23
C ALA A 275 -19.01 -0.43 -22.46
N LYS A 276 -18.49 0.14 -23.56
CA LYS A 276 -18.03 -0.63 -24.72
C LYS A 276 -16.79 -1.47 -24.40
N MET A 277 -15.77 -0.85 -23.79
CA MET A 277 -14.53 -1.51 -23.39
C MET A 277 -14.79 -2.74 -22.50
N LYS A 278 -15.66 -2.59 -21.50
CA LYS A 278 -16.03 -3.69 -20.60
C LYS A 278 -16.71 -4.88 -21.31
N LYS A 279 -17.40 -4.64 -22.43
CA LYS A 279 -18.09 -5.69 -23.20
C LYS A 279 -17.18 -6.43 -24.18
N CYS A 280 -16.21 -5.74 -24.77
CA CYS A 280 -15.29 -6.33 -25.76
C CYS A 280 -14.08 -7.02 -25.13
N GLU A 281 -13.93 -6.93 -23.81
CA GLU A 281 -12.74 -7.40 -23.13
C GLU A 281 -12.65 -8.93 -23.06
N LYS A 282 -11.58 -9.47 -23.65
CA LYS A 282 -11.16 -10.86 -23.48
C LYS A 282 -10.07 -10.93 -22.43
N GLU A 283 -10.26 -11.76 -21.41
CA GLU A 283 -9.21 -11.98 -20.42
C GLU A 283 -7.99 -12.66 -21.06
N PRO A 284 -6.76 -12.26 -20.67
CA PRO A 284 -5.54 -12.88 -21.18
C PRO A 284 -5.40 -14.31 -20.68
N GLY A 285 -4.87 -15.18 -21.55
CA GLY A 285 -4.72 -16.61 -21.27
C GLY A 285 -3.44 -16.97 -20.50
N ASN A 286 -2.37 -16.19 -20.67
CA ASN A 286 -1.04 -16.46 -20.11
C ASN A 286 -0.26 -15.17 -19.81
N LEU A 287 0.90 -15.32 -19.18
CA LEU A 287 1.77 -14.21 -18.79
C LEU A 287 2.33 -13.46 -20.00
N LYS A 288 2.78 -14.16 -21.05
CA LYS A 288 3.38 -13.59 -22.26
C LYS A 288 2.45 -12.63 -23.00
N GLU A 289 1.16 -12.93 -23.00
CA GLU A 289 0.13 -12.04 -23.57
C GLU A 289 0.07 -10.70 -22.83
N CYS A 290 0.33 -10.68 -21.52
CA CYS A 290 0.32 -9.46 -20.71
C CYS A 290 1.69 -8.75 -20.70
N SER A 291 2.75 -9.51 -20.39
CA SER A 291 4.09 -9.01 -20.16
C SER A 291 5.14 -9.95 -20.78
N PRO A 292 5.59 -9.65 -22.00
CA PRO A 292 6.65 -10.41 -22.67
C PRO A 292 7.96 -10.39 -21.86
N TRP A 293 8.28 -9.27 -21.23
CA TRP A 293 9.49 -9.11 -20.42
C TRP A 293 9.53 -10.10 -19.26
N MET A 294 8.42 -10.30 -18.54
CA MET A 294 8.37 -11.27 -17.45
C MET A 294 8.43 -12.72 -17.96
N SER A 295 7.74 -13.03 -19.06
CA SER A 295 7.76 -14.38 -19.67
C SER A 295 9.16 -14.78 -20.15
N GLU A 296 9.92 -13.83 -20.69
CA GLU A 296 11.27 -14.05 -21.24
C GLU A 296 12.38 -13.72 -20.23
N PHE A 297 12.02 -13.35 -18.99
CA PHE A 297 12.97 -12.95 -17.97
C PHE A 297 13.97 -14.07 -17.67
N LYS A 298 15.26 -13.71 -17.72
CA LYS A 298 16.36 -14.56 -17.29
C LYS A 298 17.32 -13.75 -16.43
N PRO A 299 17.79 -14.28 -15.29
CA PRO A 299 18.79 -13.59 -14.49
C PRO A 299 20.08 -13.45 -15.30
N GLU A 300 20.54 -12.23 -15.49
CA GLU A 300 21.82 -11.93 -16.12
C GLU A 300 22.91 -11.86 -15.05
N PHE A 301 23.95 -12.70 -15.16
CA PHE A 301 25.04 -12.81 -14.17
C PHE A 301 25.78 -11.50 -13.85
N LEU A 302 25.76 -10.52 -14.76
CA LEU A 302 26.49 -9.25 -14.61
C LEU A 302 25.59 -8.06 -14.23
N ARG A 303 24.27 -8.27 -14.08
CA ARG A 303 23.33 -7.21 -13.69
C ARG A 303 22.92 -7.33 -12.23
N THR A 304 22.33 -6.25 -11.72
CA THR A 304 21.67 -6.25 -10.40
C THR A 304 20.60 -7.34 -10.37
N GLU A 305 20.76 -8.31 -9.47
CA GLU A 305 19.77 -9.36 -9.24
C GLU A 305 18.51 -8.77 -8.61
N LEU A 306 17.35 -9.20 -9.06
CA LEU A 306 16.06 -8.76 -8.53
C LEU A 306 15.65 -9.68 -7.37
N GLU A 307 15.44 -9.12 -6.17
CA GLU A 307 14.95 -9.85 -5.01
C GLU A 307 13.45 -10.13 -5.12
N ILE A 308 13.01 -11.26 -4.55
CA ILE A 308 11.58 -11.46 -4.28
C ILE A 308 11.11 -10.29 -3.39
N PRO A 309 10.11 -9.50 -3.80
CA PRO A 309 9.67 -8.34 -3.02
C PRO A 309 9.11 -8.76 -1.64
N GLY A 310 9.26 -7.91 -0.63
CA GLY A 310 8.66 -8.12 0.70
C GLY A 310 9.54 -8.81 1.75
N GLN A 311 10.82 -9.08 1.46
CA GLN A 311 11.72 -9.81 2.36
C GLN A 311 12.31 -8.98 3.52
N TYR A 312 12.22 -7.65 3.47
CA TYR A 312 12.75 -6.78 4.52
C TYR A 312 11.66 -6.43 5.55
N ASP A 313 11.68 -7.07 6.71
CA ASP A 313 10.68 -6.87 7.77
C ASP A 313 11.08 -5.79 8.81
N GLY A 314 12.35 -5.38 8.81
CA GLY A 314 12.90 -4.41 9.77
C GLY A 314 12.92 -4.89 11.22
N LYS A 315 12.80 -6.20 11.48
CA LYS A 315 12.79 -6.81 12.83
C LYS A 315 14.18 -7.17 13.33
N GLY A 316 15.08 -7.51 12.40
CA GLY A 316 16.48 -7.79 12.68
C GLY A 316 17.39 -7.29 11.55
N LYS A 317 18.70 -7.48 11.72
CA LYS A 317 19.67 -7.17 10.66
C LYS A 317 19.37 -8.08 9.45
N PRO A 318 19.03 -7.52 8.28
CA PRO A 318 18.77 -8.32 7.09
C PRO A 318 20.07 -8.95 6.59
N LEU A 319 19.94 -10.09 5.91
CA LEU A 319 21.03 -10.82 5.27
C LEU A 319 20.73 -10.98 3.77
N PRO A 320 20.98 -9.92 2.95
CA PRO A 320 20.61 -9.90 1.54
C PRO A 320 21.21 -11.05 0.71
N GLU A 321 22.33 -11.62 1.15
CA GLU A 321 22.97 -12.81 0.57
C GLU A 321 22.10 -14.07 0.66
N TYR A 322 21.19 -14.16 1.61
CA TYR A 322 20.24 -15.27 1.79
C TYR A 322 18.83 -14.94 1.31
N HIS A 323 18.58 -13.72 0.83
CA HIS A 323 17.29 -13.36 0.26
C HIS A 323 17.06 -14.10 -1.04
N ALA A 324 15.85 -14.64 -1.21
CA ALA A 324 15.43 -15.25 -2.46
C ALA A 324 15.46 -14.21 -3.58
N LYS A 325 16.06 -14.59 -4.71
CA LYS A 325 16.13 -13.78 -5.94
C LYS A 325 15.18 -14.35 -6.97
N ILE A 326 14.60 -13.49 -7.81
CA ILE A 326 13.74 -13.89 -8.91
C ILE A 326 14.58 -14.63 -9.95
N SER A 327 14.24 -15.90 -10.18
CA SER A 327 14.84 -16.73 -11.23
C SER A 327 13.97 -16.79 -12.49
N GLY A 328 12.67 -16.52 -12.36
CA GLY A 328 11.71 -16.50 -13.46
C GLY A 328 10.27 -16.37 -12.99
N PHE A 329 9.33 -16.53 -13.91
CA PHE A 329 7.90 -16.44 -13.64
C PHE A 329 7.17 -17.64 -14.24
N ASP A 330 6.10 -18.10 -13.59
CA ASP A 330 5.22 -19.11 -14.19
C ASP A 330 4.37 -18.46 -15.29
N GLU A 331 4.26 -19.13 -16.43
CA GLU A 331 3.51 -18.65 -17.59
C GLU A 331 1.98 -18.62 -17.34
N ARG A 332 1.50 -19.38 -16.34
CA ARG A 332 0.09 -19.41 -15.97
C ARG A 332 -0.27 -18.23 -15.08
N ILE A 333 -1.25 -17.45 -15.52
CA ILE A 333 -1.88 -16.40 -14.74
C ILE A 333 -3.34 -16.76 -14.44
N LYS A 334 -3.86 -16.26 -13.33
CA LYS A 334 -5.28 -16.41 -13.00
C LYS A 334 -5.91 -15.04 -12.75
N VAL A 335 -6.89 -14.68 -13.56
CA VAL A 335 -7.70 -13.48 -13.33
C VAL A 335 -8.71 -13.77 -12.22
N MET A 336 -8.69 -12.96 -11.17
CA MET A 336 -9.59 -13.14 -10.03
C MET A 336 -10.95 -12.48 -10.27
N GLN A 337 -12.01 -13.10 -9.74
CA GLN A 337 -13.38 -12.60 -9.86
C GLN A 337 -13.65 -11.44 -8.88
N SER A 338 -13.03 -10.30 -9.15
CA SER A 338 -13.24 -9.05 -8.42
C SER A 338 -13.46 -7.90 -9.40
N ILE A 339 -14.00 -6.77 -8.90
CA ILE A 339 -14.33 -5.58 -9.69
C ILE A 339 -13.12 -5.11 -10.52
N ARG A 340 -11.94 -5.10 -9.89
CA ARG A 340 -10.66 -4.64 -10.48
C ARG A 340 -9.98 -5.70 -11.36
N LYS A 341 -10.47 -6.95 -11.38
CA LYS A 341 -9.86 -8.08 -12.09
C LYS A 341 -8.34 -8.26 -11.83
N PRO A 342 -7.90 -8.29 -10.55
CA PRO A 342 -6.50 -8.46 -10.22
C PRO A 342 -6.01 -9.85 -10.69
N LYS A 343 -4.71 -9.95 -10.98
CA LYS A 343 -4.12 -11.16 -11.56
C LYS A 343 -3.23 -11.85 -10.54
N ARG A 344 -3.49 -13.13 -10.30
CA ARG A 344 -2.58 -14.00 -9.55
C ARG A 344 -1.47 -14.47 -10.50
N ILE A 345 -0.24 -14.21 -10.11
CA ILE A 345 0.98 -14.68 -10.78
C ILE A 345 1.78 -15.54 -9.80
N VAL A 346 2.73 -16.31 -10.32
CA VAL A 346 3.69 -17.06 -9.51
C VAL A 346 5.10 -16.65 -9.92
N ILE A 347 5.87 -16.16 -8.96
CA ILE A 347 7.28 -15.80 -9.13
C ILE A 347 8.12 -16.99 -8.65
N ARG A 348 9.10 -17.41 -9.44
CA ARG A 348 10.01 -18.51 -9.07
C ARG A 348 11.28 -17.91 -8.47
N GLY A 349 11.66 -18.42 -7.30
CA GLY A 349 12.89 -18.07 -6.62
C GLY A 349 14.09 -18.87 -7.13
N ASN A 350 15.29 -18.39 -6.85
CA ASN A 350 16.54 -19.15 -7.01
C ASN A 350 16.74 -20.21 -5.91
N ASP A 351 15.87 -20.22 -4.90
CA ASP A 351 15.81 -21.16 -3.78
C ASP A 351 14.89 -22.35 -4.04
N GLU A 352 14.53 -22.57 -5.31
CA GLU A 352 13.63 -23.64 -5.77
C GLU A 352 12.19 -23.53 -5.23
N ARG A 353 11.78 -22.36 -4.73
CA ARG A 353 10.43 -22.11 -4.25
C ARG A 353 9.60 -21.27 -5.22
N GLU A 354 8.29 -21.45 -5.13
CA GLU A 354 7.29 -20.68 -5.86
C GLU A 354 6.60 -19.70 -4.92
N TYR A 355 6.52 -18.44 -5.33
CA TYR A 355 5.98 -17.32 -4.56
C TYR A 355 4.74 -16.77 -5.28
N PRO A 356 3.53 -17.21 -4.89
CA PRO A 356 2.31 -16.72 -5.50
C PRO A 356 1.97 -15.31 -4.98
N PHE A 357 1.69 -14.40 -5.90
CA PHE A 357 1.31 -13.01 -5.60
C PHE A 357 0.05 -12.61 -6.37
N LEU A 358 -0.76 -11.76 -5.75
CA LEU A 358 -1.85 -11.06 -6.37
C LEU A 358 -1.39 -9.66 -6.79
N VAL A 359 -1.38 -9.41 -8.09
CA VAL A 359 -1.09 -8.09 -8.67
C VAL A 359 -2.36 -7.25 -8.64
N LYS A 360 -2.33 -6.15 -7.87
CA LYS A 360 -3.41 -5.14 -7.84
C LYS A 360 -2.93 -3.86 -8.50
N GLY A 361 -3.59 -3.51 -9.60
CA GLY A 361 -3.36 -2.26 -10.33
C GLY A 361 -4.54 -1.30 -10.20
N GLY A 362 -4.24 0.00 -10.21
CA GLY A 362 -5.21 1.08 -10.00
C GLY A 362 -5.57 1.32 -8.53
N GLU A 363 -4.79 0.79 -7.57
CA GLU A 363 -5.07 0.90 -6.13
C GLU A 363 -3.79 1.25 -5.36
N ASP A 364 -3.91 2.12 -4.36
CA ASP A 364 -2.82 2.47 -3.45
C ASP A 364 -2.85 1.53 -2.23
N LEU A 365 -1.88 0.64 -2.15
CA LEU A 365 -1.80 -0.39 -1.10
C LEU A 365 -1.03 0.07 0.14
N ARG A 366 -0.67 1.35 0.27
CA ARG A 366 0.00 1.87 1.47
C ARG A 366 -0.86 1.70 2.71
N GLN A 367 -2.17 1.95 2.61
CA GLN A 367 -3.06 1.80 3.76
C GLN A 367 -3.12 0.34 4.22
N ASP A 368 -3.35 -0.60 3.29
CA ASP A 368 -3.34 -2.03 3.55
C ASP A 368 -2.01 -2.48 4.20
N GLN A 369 -0.87 -2.00 3.70
CA GLN A 369 0.44 -2.27 4.31
C GLN A 369 0.54 -1.78 5.76
N ARG A 370 0.00 -0.59 6.08
CA ARG A 370 -0.01 -0.10 7.46
C ARG A 370 -0.90 -0.92 8.38
N ILE A 371 -2.01 -1.44 7.87
CA ILE A 371 -2.88 -2.33 8.63
C ILE A 371 -2.17 -3.66 8.93
N GLU A 372 -1.46 -4.25 7.96
CA GLU A 372 -0.65 -5.45 8.20
C GLU A 372 0.46 -5.20 9.23
N GLN A 373 1.17 -4.07 9.14
CA GLN A 373 2.15 -3.67 10.17
C GLN A 373 1.51 -3.53 11.56
N LEU A 374 0.30 -2.97 11.65
CA LEU A 374 -0.44 -2.88 12.90
C LEU A 374 -0.80 -4.27 13.44
N PHE A 375 -1.24 -5.19 12.60
CA PHE A 375 -1.51 -6.58 12.99
C PHE A 375 -0.25 -7.29 13.51
N GLU A 376 0.91 -7.02 12.93
CA GLU A 376 2.18 -7.52 13.47
C GLU A 376 2.48 -6.96 14.87
N VAL A 377 2.24 -5.67 15.12
CA VAL A 377 2.37 -5.09 16.46
C VAL A 377 1.36 -5.71 17.42
N MET A 378 0.11 -5.94 17.00
CA MET A 378 -0.90 -6.63 17.81
C MET A 378 -0.45 -8.05 18.17
N ASN A 379 0.12 -8.80 17.23
CA ASN A 379 0.69 -10.11 17.50
C ASN A 379 1.83 -10.07 18.52
N ASN A 380 2.67 -9.02 18.49
CA ASN A 380 3.71 -8.82 19.51
C ASN A 380 3.12 -8.56 20.90
N VAL A 381 1.96 -7.87 20.98
CA VAL A 381 1.26 -7.65 22.26
C VAL A 381 0.63 -8.95 22.75
N LEU A 382 -0.07 -9.68 21.86
CA LEU A 382 -0.70 -10.96 22.19
C LEU A 382 0.31 -12.03 22.64
N SER A 383 1.50 -12.08 22.04
CA SER A 383 2.53 -13.06 22.40
C SER A 383 3.20 -12.78 23.75
N ARG A 384 3.17 -11.53 24.22
CA ARG A 384 3.69 -11.12 25.54
C ARG A 384 2.72 -11.46 26.68
N ASP A 385 1.42 -11.54 26.39
CA ASP A 385 0.44 -11.99 27.38
C ASP A 385 0.46 -13.51 27.52
N ALA A 386 0.64 -13.99 28.76
CA ALA A 386 0.78 -15.42 29.04
C ALA A 386 -0.49 -16.22 28.66
N ALA A 387 -1.68 -15.66 28.88
CA ALA A 387 -2.95 -16.35 28.62
C ALA A 387 -3.27 -16.43 27.12
N CYS A 388 -2.92 -15.40 26.34
CA CYS A 388 -3.00 -15.40 24.89
C CYS A 388 -1.97 -16.35 24.26
N SER A 389 -0.72 -16.31 24.73
CA SER A 389 0.36 -17.16 24.24
C SER A 389 0.08 -18.65 24.47
N GLN A 390 -0.41 -19.03 25.65
CA GLN A 390 -0.83 -20.41 25.96
C GLN A 390 -1.92 -20.95 25.03
N ARG A 391 -2.77 -20.06 24.48
CA ARG A 391 -3.84 -20.41 23.52
C ARG A 391 -3.41 -20.23 22.07
N ASN A 392 -2.14 -19.91 21.81
CA ASN A 392 -1.60 -19.60 20.48
C ASN A 392 -2.43 -18.54 19.73
N MET A 393 -2.90 -17.51 20.45
CA MET A 393 -3.71 -16.44 19.86
C MET A 393 -2.83 -15.55 18.98
N GLN A 394 -3.09 -15.57 17.68
CA GLN A 394 -2.39 -14.77 16.69
C GLN A 394 -3.33 -14.39 15.55
N ILE A 395 -3.17 -13.17 15.05
CA ILE A 395 -3.77 -12.71 13.79
C ILE A 395 -2.91 -13.27 12.65
N LYS A 396 -3.55 -13.93 11.68
CA LYS A 396 -2.85 -14.37 10.47
C LYS A 396 -2.59 -13.15 9.58
N THR A 397 -1.33 -12.78 9.44
CA THR A 397 -0.87 -11.68 8.56
C THR A 397 -0.40 -12.22 7.21
N TYR A 398 -0.30 -11.33 6.23
CA TYR A 398 0.25 -11.60 4.90
C TYR A 398 0.97 -10.36 4.38
N GLN A 399 1.87 -10.52 3.41
CA GLN A 399 2.64 -9.40 2.90
C GLN A 399 1.84 -8.51 1.94
N VAL A 400 1.95 -7.20 2.13
CA VAL A 400 1.44 -6.16 1.22
C VAL A 400 2.60 -5.25 0.82
N ILE A 401 2.86 -5.18 -0.48
CA ILE A 401 4.06 -4.55 -1.05
C ILE A 401 3.62 -3.51 -2.07
N PRO A 402 3.37 -2.26 -1.65
CA PRO A 402 3.11 -1.17 -2.58
C PRO A 402 4.39 -0.85 -3.36
N MET A 403 4.28 -0.75 -4.69
CA MET A 403 5.41 -0.49 -5.59
C MET A 403 5.38 0.93 -6.16
N THR A 404 4.19 1.40 -6.52
CA THR A 404 3.88 2.78 -6.93
C THR A 404 2.60 3.23 -6.24
N SER A 405 2.16 4.48 -6.44
CA SER A 405 0.86 4.92 -5.89
C SER A 405 -0.36 4.18 -6.45
N ARG A 406 -0.20 3.39 -7.52
CA ARG A 406 -1.30 2.69 -8.21
C ARG A 406 -1.00 1.22 -8.52
N LEU A 407 0.10 0.68 -8.04
CA LEU A 407 0.47 -0.72 -8.25
C LEU A 407 1.05 -1.29 -6.96
N GLY A 408 0.64 -2.50 -6.62
CA GLY A 408 1.38 -3.30 -5.66
C GLY A 408 1.04 -4.78 -5.74
N LEU A 409 1.77 -5.53 -4.91
CA LEU A 409 1.62 -6.97 -4.75
C LEU A 409 1.03 -7.27 -3.38
N ILE A 410 0.18 -8.29 -3.33
CA ILE A 410 -0.28 -8.91 -2.09
C ILE A 410 0.12 -10.38 -2.14
N GLU A 411 0.72 -10.89 -1.07
CA GLU A 411 1.00 -12.32 -0.91
C GLU A 411 -0.29 -13.13 -1.09
N TRP A 412 -0.23 -14.16 -1.92
CA TRP A 412 -1.36 -15.05 -2.09
C TRP A 412 -1.27 -16.24 -1.14
N LEU A 413 -2.19 -16.29 -0.17
CA LEU A 413 -2.31 -17.44 0.71
C LEU A 413 -2.93 -18.62 -0.04
N GLU A 414 -2.14 -19.66 -0.28
CA GLU A 414 -2.60 -20.86 -0.95
C GLU A 414 -3.65 -21.63 -0.14
N ASN A 415 -4.46 -22.42 -0.84
CA ASN A 415 -5.55 -23.23 -0.25
C ASN A 415 -6.59 -22.42 0.53
N THR A 416 -6.81 -21.16 0.16
CA THR A 416 -7.86 -20.30 0.73
C THR A 416 -9.01 -20.09 -0.25
N TYR A 417 -10.20 -19.85 0.31
CA TYR A 417 -11.41 -19.44 -0.42
C TYR A 417 -11.99 -18.19 0.22
N THR A 418 -12.71 -17.37 -0.57
CA THR A 418 -13.58 -16.37 0.04
C THR A 418 -14.70 -17.09 0.79
N LEU A 419 -15.12 -16.56 1.95
CA LEU A 419 -16.20 -17.17 2.74
C LEU A 419 -17.49 -17.34 1.91
N LYS A 420 -17.78 -16.36 1.04
CA LYS A 420 -18.91 -16.43 0.10
C LYS A 420 -18.81 -17.64 -0.83
N GLU A 421 -17.66 -17.84 -1.48
CA GLU A 421 -17.46 -19.00 -2.35
C GLU A 421 -17.54 -20.31 -1.59
N PHE A 422 -16.95 -20.36 -0.39
CA PHE A 422 -16.97 -21.54 0.46
C PHE A 422 -18.41 -21.95 0.82
N LEU A 423 -19.25 -20.99 1.23
CA LEU A 423 -20.66 -21.26 1.55
C LEU A 423 -21.47 -21.66 0.30
N LEU A 424 -21.31 -20.93 -0.81
CA LEU A 424 -22.08 -21.19 -2.03
C LEU A 424 -21.73 -22.55 -2.65
N LYS A 425 -20.47 -22.99 -2.58
CA LYS A 425 -20.06 -24.31 -3.11
C LYS A 425 -20.71 -25.47 -2.37
N ASN A 426 -20.95 -25.31 -1.06
CA ASN A 426 -21.51 -26.34 -0.20
C ASN A 426 -23.04 -26.33 -0.13
N MET A 427 -23.71 -25.43 -0.87
CA MET A 427 -25.15 -25.52 -1.11
C MET A 427 -25.45 -26.58 -2.17
N SER A 428 -26.53 -27.34 -1.98
CA SER A 428 -27.14 -28.14 -3.04
C SER A 428 -27.67 -27.25 -4.17
N GLU A 429 -27.87 -27.82 -5.36
CA GLU A 429 -28.45 -27.09 -6.50
C GLU A 429 -29.85 -26.55 -6.20
N GLN A 430 -30.65 -27.27 -5.43
CA GLN A 430 -31.97 -26.80 -4.98
C GLN A 430 -31.85 -25.57 -4.06
N GLU A 431 -30.96 -25.61 -3.07
CA GLU A 431 -30.73 -24.48 -2.17
C GLU A 431 -30.21 -23.25 -2.94
N LYS A 432 -29.27 -23.43 -3.88
CA LYS A 432 -28.79 -22.34 -4.76
C LYS A 432 -29.91 -21.74 -5.58
N ASN A 433 -30.79 -22.57 -6.15
CA ASN A 433 -31.93 -22.11 -6.92
C ASN A 433 -32.92 -21.32 -6.06
N CYS A 434 -33.21 -21.78 -4.84
CA CYS A 434 -34.04 -21.05 -3.89
C CYS A 434 -33.40 -19.71 -3.47
N TYR A 435 -32.11 -19.72 -3.13
CA TYR A 435 -31.34 -18.54 -2.72
C TYR A 435 -31.31 -17.45 -3.81
N ASN A 436 -31.16 -17.84 -5.07
CA ASN A 436 -31.11 -16.91 -6.22
C ASN A 436 -32.49 -16.64 -6.86
N SER A 437 -33.57 -17.23 -6.34
CA SER A 437 -34.91 -17.05 -6.91
C SER A 437 -35.44 -15.62 -6.71
N PRO A 438 -36.50 -15.21 -7.46
CA PRO A 438 -37.21 -13.96 -7.19
C PRO A 438 -37.86 -13.87 -5.80
N LYS A 439 -37.93 -14.98 -5.06
CA LYS A 439 -38.37 -15.04 -3.66
C LYS A 439 -37.20 -15.26 -2.68
N GLY A 440 -35.97 -15.28 -3.17
CA GLY A 440 -34.77 -15.48 -2.38
C GLY A 440 -34.45 -14.25 -1.52
N PRO A 441 -33.48 -14.37 -0.59
CA PRO A 441 -33.20 -13.33 0.39
C PRO A 441 -32.88 -11.96 -0.21
N CYS A 442 -32.16 -11.92 -1.33
CA CYS A 442 -31.76 -10.67 -1.98
C CYS A 442 -32.96 -9.93 -2.59
N ALA A 443 -33.86 -10.66 -3.27
CA ALA A 443 -35.06 -10.09 -3.86
C ALA A 443 -36.04 -9.62 -2.78
N ASP A 444 -36.31 -10.46 -1.76
CA ASP A 444 -37.19 -10.09 -0.65
C ASP A 444 -36.68 -8.86 0.11
N TYR A 445 -35.36 -8.72 0.28
CA TYR A 445 -34.79 -7.53 0.92
C TYR A 445 -35.01 -6.25 0.10
N ASN A 446 -34.79 -6.32 -1.21
CA ASN A 446 -35.01 -5.17 -2.09
C ASN A 446 -36.48 -4.79 -2.12
N ASP A 447 -37.40 -5.75 -2.21
CA ASP A 447 -38.84 -5.49 -2.18
C ASP A 447 -39.28 -4.85 -0.86
N TRP A 448 -38.79 -5.35 0.28
CA TRP A 448 -39.06 -4.75 1.59
C TRP A 448 -38.49 -3.33 1.69
N LEU A 449 -37.26 -3.10 1.22
CA LEU A 449 -36.66 -1.77 1.18
C LEU A 449 -37.44 -0.81 0.28
N CYS A 450 -37.96 -1.25 -0.87
CA CYS A 450 -38.77 -0.39 -1.74
C CYS A 450 -40.10 -0.01 -1.07
N LYS A 451 -40.73 -0.93 -0.34
CA LYS A 451 -41.93 -0.64 0.46
C LYS A 451 -41.67 0.36 1.57
N MET A 452 -40.49 0.31 2.19
CA MET A 452 -40.13 1.19 3.32
C MET A 452 -39.47 2.51 2.92
N GLY A 453 -38.76 2.53 1.79
CA GLY A 453 -37.81 3.58 1.43
C GLY A 453 -38.30 4.60 0.40
N GLU A 454 -39.45 4.35 -0.23
CA GLU A 454 -40.13 5.16 -1.27
C GLU A 454 -39.36 5.49 -2.56
N ARG A 455 -38.03 5.33 -2.61
CA ARG A 455 -37.19 5.64 -3.78
C ARG A 455 -36.16 4.55 -4.05
N ASP A 456 -35.78 4.40 -5.32
CA ASP A 456 -34.61 3.61 -5.71
C ASP A 456 -33.32 4.39 -5.43
N GLY A 457 -32.30 3.69 -4.92
CA GLY A 457 -30.99 4.27 -4.60
C GLY A 457 -30.65 4.20 -3.10
N PRO A 458 -29.46 4.68 -2.71
CA PRO A 458 -29.01 4.64 -1.31
C PRO A 458 -29.88 5.47 -0.35
N GLU A 459 -30.61 6.49 -0.82
CA GLU A 459 -31.43 7.32 0.08
C GLU A 459 -32.60 6.54 0.71
N ARG A 460 -32.98 5.41 0.12
CA ARG A 460 -34.07 4.54 0.61
C ARG A 460 -33.85 4.07 2.04
N TYR A 461 -32.60 3.92 2.46
CA TYR A 461 -32.27 3.55 3.84
C TYR A 461 -32.69 4.66 4.82
N MET A 462 -32.49 5.93 4.49
CA MET A 462 -32.84 7.05 5.37
C MET A 462 -34.34 7.10 5.65
N THR A 463 -35.16 6.89 4.61
CA THR A 463 -36.61 6.84 4.74
C THR A 463 -37.05 5.59 5.51
N MET A 464 -36.45 4.44 5.20
CA MET A 464 -36.71 3.19 5.93
C MET A 464 -36.44 3.34 7.43
N PHE A 465 -35.30 3.91 7.84
CA PHE A 465 -34.96 4.12 9.26
C PHE A 465 -35.97 4.98 10.02
N LYS A 466 -36.67 5.90 9.34
CA LYS A 466 -37.70 6.76 9.95
C LYS A 466 -39.07 6.07 10.04
N ARG A 467 -39.33 5.09 9.17
CA ARG A 467 -40.67 4.48 8.99
C ARG A 467 -40.79 3.10 9.60
N ALA A 468 -39.77 2.28 9.41
CA ALA A 468 -39.80 0.89 9.84
C ALA A 468 -39.69 0.83 11.36
N SER A 469 -40.67 0.20 12.00
CA SER A 469 -40.60 -0.08 13.44
C SER A 469 -39.61 -1.21 13.72
N ARG A 470 -39.12 -1.30 14.97
CA ARG A 470 -38.30 -2.44 15.42
C ARG A 470 -39.01 -3.77 15.16
N THR A 471 -40.28 -3.87 15.53
CA THR A 471 -41.07 -5.10 15.41
C THR A 471 -41.17 -5.56 13.96
N GLU A 472 -41.50 -4.65 13.06
CA GLU A 472 -41.60 -4.95 11.63
C GLU A 472 -40.25 -5.34 11.01
N THR A 473 -39.18 -4.64 11.37
CA THR A 473 -37.83 -4.94 10.90
C THR A 473 -37.39 -6.34 11.33
N VAL A 474 -37.63 -6.70 12.60
CA VAL A 474 -37.28 -8.02 13.14
C VAL A 474 -38.09 -9.12 12.43
N MET A 475 -39.40 -8.94 12.27
CA MET A 475 -40.25 -9.92 11.57
C MET A 475 -39.81 -10.12 10.11
N SER A 476 -39.50 -9.02 9.40
CA SER A 476 -39.01 -9.05 8.03
C SER A 476 -37.65 -9.74 7.91
N PHE A 477 -36.74 -9.47 8.85
CA PHE A 477 -35.43 -10.11 8.90
C PHE A 477 -35.53 -11.63 9.13
N GLN A 478 -36.25 -12.07 10.17
CA GLN A 478 -36.40 -13.49 10.50
C GLN A 478 -37.04 -14.29 9.36
N ARG A 479 -38.10 -13.74 8.75
CA ARG A 479 -38.75 -14.37 7.59
C ARG A 479 -37.77 -14.60 6.45
N ARG A 480 -36.85 -13.66 6.22
CA ARG A 480 -35.87 -13.71 5.14
C ARG A 480 -34.67 -14.60 5.48
N GLU A 481 -34.22 -14.59 6.73
CA GLU A 481 -33.18 -15.47 7.25
C GLU A 481 -33.56 -16.95 7.05
N ASN A 482 -34.83 -17.31 7.27
CA ASN A 482 -35.35 -18.67 7.06
C ASN A 482 -35.25 -19.19 5.61
N HIS A 483 -34.92 -18.33 4.63
CA HIS A 483 -34.65 -18.75 3.24
C HIS A 483 -33.19 -19.19 3.03
N VAL A 484 -32.32 -19.03 4.04
CA VAL A 484 -30.93 -19.47 4.03
C VAL A 484 -30.80 -20.73 4.89
N PRO A 485 -30.15 -21.81 4.41
CA PRO A 485 -29.98 -23.00 5.22
C PRO A 485 -29.14 -22.71 6.48
N GLU A 486 -29.66 -23.09 7.65
CA GLU A 486 -29.08 -22.74 8.97
C GLU A 486 -27.71 -23.38 9.23
N ASP A 487 -27.41 -24.50 8.57
CA ASP A 487 -26.28 -25.35 8.90
C ASP A 487 -25.21 -25.44 7.80
N LEU A 488 -25.18 -24.47 6.88
CA LEU A 488 -24.23 -24.45 5.76
C LEU A 488 -22.77 -24.57 6.18
N LEU A 489 -22.37 -23.81 7.21
CA LEU A 489 -20.98 -23.82 7.66
C LEU A 489 -20.63 -25.17 8.30
N ARG A 490 -21.57 -25.76 9.05
CA ARG A 490 -21.42 -27.09 9.63
C ARG A 490 -21.30 -28.16 8.55
N LYS A 491 -22.21 -28.15 7.55
CA LYS A 491 -22.17 -29.04 6.38
C LYS A 491 -20.89 -28.92 5.56
N ALA A 492 -20.28 -27.74 5.54
CA ALA A 492 -19.04 -27.52 4.80
C ALA A 492 -17.79 -28.05 5.53
N PHE A 493 -17.87 -28.26 6.86
CA PHE A 493 -16.77 -28.78 7.67
C PHE A 493 -16.85 -30.29 7.95
N VAL A 494 -18.06 -30.87 7.89
CA VAL A 494 -18.31 -32.32 8.00
C VAL A 494 -18.29 -32.95 6.62
#